data_AF-A0A2C1JUV9-F1
#
_entry.id   AF-A0A2C1JUV9-F1
#
_cell.length_a   1.000
_cell.length_b   1.000
_cell.length_c   1.000
_cell.angle_alpha   90.00
_cell.angle_beta   90.00
_cell.angle_gamma   90.00
#
_symmetry.space_group_name_H-M   'P 1'
#
loop_
_entity.id
_entity.type
_entity.pdbx_description
1 polymer ?
#
loop_
_entity_poly.entity_id
_entity_poly.type
_entity_poly.pdbx_seq_one_letter_code
_entity_poly.pdbx_strand_id
1 'polypeptide(L)' 'MAVNKANENTKDLAGKIYDVKDYQATDTLSAGIATTHEQASDAYMEGEIHPVIDDVNGKDVEVKKEGYEKESR' A
#
# COMPACT_ATOMS: atom_id res chain seq x y z
N MET A 1 12.76 13.63 38.05
CA MET A 1 12.95 12.84 36.81
C MET A 1 11.73 13.10 35.94
N ALA A 2 11.87 13.82 34.84
CA ALA A 2 10.77 14.07 33.91
C ALA A 2 10.59 12.84 33.03
N VAL A 3 9.42 12.20 33.10
CA VAL A 3 9.06 11.10 32.19
C VAL A 3 8.92 11.70 30.79
N ASN A 4 9.82 11.31 29.88
CA ASN A 4 9.74 11.66 28.47
C ASN A 4 8.47 11.06 27.87
N LYS A 5 7.44 11.89 27.69
CA LYS A 5 6.13 11.56 27.10
C LYS A 5 6.21 10.93 25.69
N ALA A 6 7.39 10.97 25.06
CA ALA A 6 7.66 10.34 23.76
C ALA A 6 7.67 8.80 23.79
N ASN A 7 7.79 8.15 24.95
CA ASN A 7 7.97 6.69 25.01
C ASN A 7 6.63 5.90 24.99
N GLU A 8 5.53 6.49 25.47
CA GLU A 8 4.24 5.78 25.57
C GLU A 8 3.62 5.50 24.19
N ASN A 9 3.64 6.47 23.26
CA ASN A 9 3.04 6.31 21.92
C ASN A 9 3.78 5.32 21.00
N THR A 10 5.05 5.00 21.29
CA THR A 10 5.83 4.09 20.43
C THR A 10 5.40 2.63 20.56
N LYS A 11 4.84 2.26 21.73
CA LYS A 11 4.29 0.92 21.96
C LYS A 11 3.02 0.68 21.15
N ASP A 12 2.21 1.71 20.96
CA ASP A 12 1.00 1.63 20.12
C ASP A 12 1.35 1.52 18.63
N LEU A 13 2.53 1.98 18.22
CA LEU A 13 3.02 1.87 16.84
C LEU A 13 3.47 0.44 16.51
N ALA A 14 4.19 -0.18 17.43
CA ALA A 14 4.75 -1.52 17.25
C ALA A 14 3.69 -2.60 17.51
N GLY A 15 3.24 -3.26 16.45
CA GLY A 15 2.26 -4.35 16.55
C GLY A 15 0.80 -3.90 16.39
N LYS A 16 0.56 -2.66 15.96
CA LYS A 16 -0.77 -2.27 15.50
C LYS A 16 -1.19 -3.15 14.32
N ILE A 17 -2.38 -3.73 14.42
CA ILE A 17 -3.07 -4.46 13.36
C ILE A 17 -4.29 -3.62 12.97
N TYR A 18 -4.71 -3.76 11.71
CA TYR A 18 -5.91 -3.14 11.19
C TYR A 18 -7.15 -3.35 12.08
N ASP A 19 -7.87 -2.27 12.35
CA ASP A 19 -9.23 -2.25 12.93
C ASP A 19 -10.18 -1.51 11.98
N VAL A 20 -11.44 -1.92 11.91
CA VAL A 20 -12.45 -1.30 11.02
C VAL A 20 -12.61 0.20 11.25
N LYS A 21 -12.37 0.68 12.47
CA LYS A 21 -12.41 2.12 12.79
C LYS A 21 -11.29 2.92 12.12
N ASP A 22 -10.20 2.28 11.69
CA ASP A 22 -9.05 2.93 11.05
C ASP A 22 -9.44 3.61 9.73
N TYR A 23 -10.50 3.16 9.05
CA TYR A 23 -11.04 3.85 7.86
C TYR A 23 -11.51 5.29 8.13
N GLN A 24 -11.86 5.60 9.37
CA GLN A 24 -12.32 6.93 9.79
C GLN A 24 -11.24 7.71 10.54
N ALA A 25 -10.07 7.11 10.75
CA ALA A 25 -9.00 7.73 11.51
C ALA A 25 -8.32 8.85 10.71
N THR A 26 -7.87 9.88 11.41
CA THR A 26 -7.20 11.04 10.81
C THR A 26 -5.69 11.01 11.01
N ASP A 27 -5.17 10.09 11.82
CA ASP A 27 -3.73 9.91 11.99
C ASP A 27 -3.14 9.08 10.85
N THR A 28 -1.89 9.41 10.48
CA THR A 28 -1.21 8.84 9.31
C THR A 28 -1.01 7.33 9.39
N LEU A 29 -0.75 6.80 10.60
CA LEU A 29 -0.50 5.36 10.76
C LEU A 29 -1.78 4.57 10.49
N SER A 30 -2.88 4.93 11.16
CA SER A 30 -4.18 4.29 10.98
C SER A 30 -4.66 4.40 9.54
N ALA A 31 -4.55 5.59 8.94
CA ALA A 31 -4.92 5.81 7.55
C ALA A 31 -4.11 4.91 6.59
N GLY A 32 -2.79 4.81 6.78
CA GLY A 32 -1.94 3.95 5.95
C GLY A 32 -2.27 2.46 6.10
N ILE A 33 -2.54 1.99 7.33
CA ILE A 33 -2.98 0.62 7.58
C ILE A 33 -4.32 0.33 6.88
N ALA A 34 -5.29 1.25 6.98
CA ALA A 34 -6.59 1.11 6.30
C ALA A 34 -6.43 1.08 4.77
N THR A 35 -5.63 1.97 4.19
CA THR A 35 -5.35 2.00 2.75
C THR A 35 -4.72 0.70 2.25
N THR A 36 -3.76 0.12 2.97
CA THR A 36 -3.15 -1.15 2.55
C THR A 36 -4.09 -2.35 2.73
N HIS A 37 -4.98 -2.31 3.72
CA HIS A 37 -6.03 -3.32 3.90
C HIS A 37 -7.05 -3.30 2.76
N GLU A 38 -7.45 -2.11 2.31
CA GLU A 38 -8.29 -1.91 1.14
C GLU A 38 -7.61 -2.44 -0.12
N GLN A 39 -6.38 -2.03 -0.41
CA GLN A 39 -5.62 -2.53 -1.58
C GLN A 39 -5.50 -4.06 -1.61
N ALA A 40 -5.26 -4.70 -0.46
CA ALA A 40 -5.20 -6.16 -0.37
C ALA A 40 -6.56 -6.82 -0.59
N SER A 41 -7.64 -6.20 -0.09
CA SER A 41 -9.01 -6.69 -0.24
C SER A 41 -9.50 -6.53 -1.67
N ASP A 42 -9.22 -5.39 -2.31
CA ASP A 42 -9.53 -5.11 -3.70
C ASP A 42 -8.81 -6.10 -4.62
N ALA A 43 -7.52 -6.35 -4.39
CA ALA A 43 -6.79 -7.35 -5.15
C ALA A 43 -7.37 -8.77 -5.00
N TYR A 44 -7.89 -9.10 -3.81
CA TYR A 44 -8.55 -10.38 -3.57
C TYR A 44 -9.93 -10.49 -4.23
N MET A 45 -10.72 -9.41 -4.20
CA MET A 45 -12.10 -9.41 -4.68
C MET A 45 -12.21 -9.13 -6.18
N GLU A 46 -11.44 -8.18 -6.69
CA GLU A 46 -11.47 -7.70 -8.09
C GLU A 46 -10.36 -8.35 -8.95
N GLY A 47 -9.29 -8.86 -8.34
CA GLY A 47 -8.11 -9.39 -9.02
C GLY A 47 -6.96 -8.39 -9.13
N GLU A 48 -5.83 -8.81 -9.70
CA GLU A 48 -4.63 -7.95 -9.88
C GLU A 48 -4.85 -6.94 -11.02
N ILE A 49 -4.44 -5.68 -10.82
CA ILE A 49 -4.37 -4.68 -11.90
C ILE A 49 -3.15 -5.00 -12.77
N HIS A 50 -3.37 -5.54 -13.96
CA HIS A 50 -2.29 -5.75 -14.94
C HIS A 50 -1.93 -4.42 -15.62
N PRO A 51 -0.63 -4.09 -15.75
CA PRO A 51 -0.21 -3.00 -16.62
C PRO A 51 -0.46 -3.41 -18.07
N VAL A 52 -1.58 -2.97 -18.64
CA VAL A 52 -1.91 -3.14 -20.05
C VAL A 52 -1.77 -1.81 -20.77
N ILE A 53 -1.26 -1.85 -22.00
CA ILE A 53 -1.31 -0.73 -22.94
C ILE A 53 -2.46 -1.02 -23.89
N ASP A 54 -3.40 -0.09 -24.00
CA ASP A 54 -4.38 -0.08 -25.07
C ASP A 54 -3.67 0.21 -26.40
N ASP A 55 -3.60 -0.77 -27.30
CA ASP A 55 -3.20 -0.53 -28.68
C ASP A 55 -4.23 0.41 -29.35
N VAL A 56 -3.82 1.16 -30.38
CA VAL A 56 -4.72 2.03 -31.16
C VAL A 56 -5.89 1.28 -31.80
N ASN A 57 -5.81 -0.05 -31.85
CA ASN A 57 -6.85 -0.97 -32.30
C ASN A 57 -7.74 -1.52 -31.17
N GLY A 58 -7.62 -1.01 -29.94
CA GLY A 58 -8.41 -1.40 -28.76
C GLY A 58 -8.07 -2.79 -28.21
N LYS A 59 -6.82 -3.22 -28.39
CA LYS A 59 -6.34 -4.50 -27.85
C LYS A 59 -5.42 -4.25 -26.65
N ASP A 60 -5.74 -4.88 -25.54
CA ASP A 60 -4.86 -4.91 -24.36
C ASP A 60 -3.57 -5.67 -24.67
N VAL A 61 -2.44 -4.97 -24.60
CA VAL A 61 -1.10 -5.55 -24.68
C VAL A 61 -0.47 -5.52 -23.29
N GLU A 62 -0.25 -6.70 -22.71
CA GLU A 62 0.39 -6.82 -21.40
C GLU A 62 1.84 -6.31 -21.46
N VAL A 63 2.19 -5.39 -20.56
CA VAL A 63 3.55 -4.86 -20.45
C VAL A 63 4.45 -5.97 -19.91
N LYS A 64 5.45 -6.36 -20.70
CA LYS A 64 6.45 -7.34 -20.28
C LYS A 64 7.15 -6.85 -19.01
N LYS A 65 7.19 -7.70 -17.99
CA LYS A 65 7.97 -7.48 -16.75
C LYS A 65 9.47 -7.70 -17.02
N GLU A 66 10.06 -6.95 -17.95
CA GLU A 66 11.51 -6.92 -18.16
C GLU A 66 12.11 -5.88 -17.19
N GLY A 67 12.99 -6.33 -16.31
CA GLY A 67 13.71 -5.43 -15.39
C GLY A 67 14.61 -4.46 -16.17
N TYR A 68 14.84 -3.27 -15.60
CA TYR A 68 15.76 -2.28 -16.17
C TYR A 68 17.20 -2.83 -16.13
N GLU A 69 17.69 -3.40 -17.22
CA GLU A 69 19.13 -3.64 -17.37
C GLU A 69 19.79 -2.30 -17.70
N LYS A 70 20.46 -1.71 -16.70
CA LYS A 70 21.40 -0.61 -16.97
C LYS A 70 22.53 -1.17 -17.83
N GLU A 71 22.60 -0.80 -19.10
CA GLU A 71 23.86 -0.86 -19.84
C GLU A 71 24.90 -0.04 -19.06
N SER A 72 25.87 -0.72 -18.44
CA SER A 72 27.08 -0.09 -17.93
C SER A 72 27.88 0.45 -19.12
N ARG A 73 27.81 1.77 -19.35
CA ARG A 73 28.79 2.50 -20.15
C ARG A 73 29.68 3.31 -19.21
#